data_AF-A0A936D344-F1
#
_entry.id   AF-A0A936D344-F1
#
_cell.length_a   1.000
_cell.length_b   1.000
_cell.length_c   1.000
_cell.angle_alpha   90.00
_cell.angle_beta   90.00
_cell.angle_gamma   90.00
#
_symmetry.space_group_name_H-M   'P 1'
#
loop_
_entity.id
_entity.type
_entity.pdbx_description
1 polymer ?
#
loop_
_entity_poly.entity_id
_entity_poly.type
_entity_poly.pdbx_seq_one_letter_code
_entity_poly.pdbx_strand_id
1 'polypeptide(L)'
;MSRVRARGATALQGAIGFAVVGAILATAVPTFIRDFHASRLAEPVSGLERLGKASVAHGLAHEGALPGPAPLTPAQVPRGVLVIEAPGTWDHPTWKALTFEPLPNNAPHAFSFGYDRPEGSFLAHAHGDLDGDGNTSTFEIRGRSEPGGVVIEPGMTVLSEVE
;
A
#
# COMPACT_ATOMS: atom_id res chain seq x y z
N MET A 1 -2.44 -61.69 -36.17
CA MET A 1 -1.38 -60.68 -36.03
C MET A 1 -2.04 -59.32 -35.81
N SER A 2 -1.94 -58.71 -34.63
CA SER A 2 -2.25 -57.29 -34.44
C SER A 2 -1.58 -56.78 -33.17
N ARG A 3 -0.47 -56.06 -33.34
CA ARG A 3 0.17 -55.24 -32.30
C ARG A 3 0.61 -53.93 -32.93
N VAL A 4 -0.36 -53.08 -33.24
CA VAL A 4 -0.12 -51.66 -33.57
C VAL A 4 -1.22 -50.86 -32.91
N ARG A 5 -1.08 -50.44 -31.65
CA ARG A 5 -1.88 -49.32 -31.09
C ARG A 5 -1.51 -48.73 -29.72
N ALA A 6 -0.35 -49.05 -29.13
CA ALA A 6 -0.02 -48.55 -27.78
C ALA A 6 0.88 -47.29 -27.75
N ARG A 7 1.58 -46.94 -28.85
CA ARG A 7 2.57 -45.84 -28.84
C ARG A 7 2.02 -44.44 -29.11
N GLY A 8 0.85 -44.31 -29.75
CA GLY A 8 0.25 -43.01 -30.09
C GLY A 8 -0.54 -42.36 -28.95
N ALA A 9 -1.12 -43.17 -28.05
CA ALA A 9 -1.95 -42.69 -26.95
C ALA A 9 -1.15 -41.93 -25.89
N THR A 10 0.08 -42.38 -25.57
CA THR A 10 0.96 -41.75 -24.58
C THR A 10 1.50 -40.39 -25.04
N ALA A 11 1.91 -40.29 -26.31
CA ALA A 11 2.43 -39.03 -26.86
C ALA A 11 1.34 -37.95 -26.98
N LEU A 12 0.15 -38.32 -27.47
CA LEU A 12 -0.98 -37.41 -27.57
C LEU A 12 -1.47 -36.95 -26.20
N GLN A 13 -1.61 -37.87 -25.24
CA GLN A 13 -2.03 -37.55 -23.88
C GLN A 13 -1.00 -36.65 -23.16
N GLY A 14 0.29 -36.89 -23.37
CA GLY A 14 1.36 -36.01 -22.89
C GLY A 14 1.29 -34.60 -23.50
N ALA A 15 1.06 -34.51 -24.81
CA ALA A 15 0.92 -33.22 -25.49
C ALA A 15 -0.31 -32.42 -25.03
N ILE A 16 -1.45 -33.10 -24.83
CA ILE A 16 -2.66 -32.47 -24.28
C ILE A 16 -2.41 -32.00 -22.86
N GLY A 17 -1.79 -32.82 -22.01
CA GLY A 17 -1.44 -32.45 -20.64
C GLY A 17 -0.52 -31.22 -20.59
N PHE A 18 0.53 -31.20 -21.43
CA PHE A 18 1.44 -30.07 -21.53
C PHE A 18 0.73 -28.79 -22.01
N ALA A 19 -0.12 -28.89 -23.03
CA ALA A 19 -0.87 -27.76 -23.55
C ALA A 19 -1.83 -27.16 -22.51
N VAL A 20 -2.54 -27.99 -21.74
CA VAL A 20 -3.45 -27.53 -20.68
C VAL A 20 -2.68 -26.86 -19.54
N VAL A 21 -1.59 -27.47 -19.07
CA VAL A 21 -0.75 -26.88 -18.01
C VAL A 21 -0.15 -25.56 -18.49
N GLY A 22 0.35 -25.51 -19.72
CA GLY A 22 0.88 -24.29 -20.32
C GLY A 22 -0.15 -23.16 -20.41
N ALA A 23 -1.38 -23.47 -20.85
CA ALA A 23 -2.46 -22.48 -20.95
C ALA A 23 -2.89 -21.95 -19.56
N ILE A 24 -2.97 -22.80 -18.54
CA ILE A 24 -3.25 -22.39 -17.17
C ILE A 24 -2.13 -21.49 -16.64
N LEU A 25 -0.87 -21.90 -16.78
CA LEU A 25 0.27 -21.09 -16.30
C LEU A 25 0.36 -19.73 -17.03
N ALA A 26 0.12 -19.71 -18.34
CA ALA A 26 0.14 -18.50 -19.15
C ALA A 26 -0.91 -17.46 -18.71
N THR A 27 -2.00 -17.89 -18.08
CA THR A 27 -3.06 -16.99 -17.58
C THR A 27 -2.95 -16.73 -16.09
N ALA A 28 -2.55 -17.71 -15.29
CA ALA A 28 -2.47 -17.58 -13.84
C ALA A 28 -1.31 -16.69 -13.37
N VAL A 29 -0.13 -16.78 -14.01
CA VAL A 29 1.06 -16.02 -13.58
C VAL A 29 0.86 -14.51 -13.73
N PRO A 30 0.40 -13.97 -14.88
CA PRO A 30 0.17 -12.53 -15.00
C PRO A 30 -0.89 -12.00 -14.03
N THR A 31 -1.97 -12.76 -13.78
CA THR A 31 -3.00 -12.40 -12.81
C THR A 31 -2.46 -12.38 -11.40
N PHE A 32 -1.71 -13.41 -10.99
CA PHE A 32 -1.10 -13.47 -9.67
C PHE A 32 -0.15 -12.30 -9.42
N ILE A 33 0.72 -11.97 -10.38
CA ILE A 33 1.63 -10.82 -10.27
C ILE A 33 0.82 -9.52 -10.12
N ARG A 34 -0.21 -9.32 -10.94
CA ARG A 34 -1.07 -8.14 -10.85
C ARG A 34 -1.75 -8.02 -9.48
N ASP A 35 -2.32 -9.11 -8.98
CA ASP A 35 -3.03 -9.12 -7.69
C ASP A 35 -2.05 -8.91 -6.52
N PHE A 36 -0.83 -9.43 -6.64
CA PHE A 36 0.23 -9.24 -5.66
C PHE A 36 0.73 -7.79 -5.61
N HIS A 37 0.96 -7.17 -6.77
CA HIS A 37 1.31 -5.74 -6.85
C HIS A 37 0.17 -4.87 -6.33
N ALA A 38 -1.09 -5.19 -6.69
CA ALA A 38 -2.26 -4.47 -6.17
C ALA A 38 -2.38 -4.58 -4.64
N SER A 39 -2.06 -5.75 -4.06
CA SER A 39 -2.03 -5.94 -2.60
C SER A 39 -0.98 -5.05 -1.92
N ARG A 40 0.22 -4.94 -2.51
CA ARG A 40 1.31 -4.12 -1.96
C ARG A 40 1.00 -2.61 -1.95
N LEU A 41 0.17 -2.15 -2.89
CA LEU A 41 -0.24 -0.75 -2.98
C LEU A 41 -1.46 -0.41 -2.11
N ALA A 42 -2.23 -1.40 -1.67
CA ALA A 42 -3.47 -1.17 -0.93
C ALA A 42 -3.23 -0.50 0.43
N GLU A 43 -2.14 -0.86 1.12
CA GLU A 43 -1.79 -0.29 2.42
C GLU A 43 -1.50 1.23 2.35
N PRO A 44 -0.52 1.71 1.54
CA PRO A 44 -0.21 3.14 1.51
C PRO A 44 -1.35 3.96 0.94
N VAL A 45 -2.04 3.46 -0.11
CA VAL A 45 -3.16 4.18 -0.72
C VAL A 45 -4.30 4.33 0.28
N SER A 46 -4.73 3.24 0.91
CA SER A 46 -5.83 3.30 1.88
C SER A 46 -5.45 4.07 3.15
N GLY A 47 -4.20 4.00 3.59
CA GLY A 47 -3.68 4.75 4.74
C GLY A 47 -3.67 6.25 4.47
N LEU A 48 -3.18 6.68 3.31
CA LEU A 48 -3.19 8.09 2.91
C LEU A 48 -4.61 8.60 2.69
N GLU A 49 -5.52 7.82 2.09
CA GLU A 49 -6.94 8.19 2.01
C GLU A 49 -7.57 8.41 3.39
N ARG A 50 -7.26 7.55 4.37
CA ARG A 50 -7.69 7.72 5.77
C ARG A 50 -7.12 9.00 6.36
N LEU A 51 -5.83 9.29 6.17
CA LEU A 51 -5.20 10.52 6.63
C LEU A 51 -5.83 11.76 6.00
N GLY A 52 -6.08 11.76 4.69
CA GLY A 52 -6.73 12.87 4.00
C GLY A 52 -8.13 13.14 4.57
N LYS A 53 -8.96 12.09 4.72
CA LYS A 53 -10.29 12.20 5.33
C LYS A 53 -10.22 12.72 6.77
N ALA A 54 -9.27 12.23 7.56
CA ALA A 54 -9.05 12.67 8.93
C ALA A 54 -8.61 14.14 9.00
N SER A 55 -7.73 14.60 8.10
CA SER A 55 -7.31 16.00 8.05
C SER A 55 -8.45 16.93 7.66
N VAL A 56 -9.32 16.52 6.73
CA VAL A 56 -10.54 17.26 6.40
C VAL A 56 -11.46 17.35 7.61
N ALA A 57 -11.71 16.22 8.29
CA ALA A 57 -12.56 16.18 9.48
C ALA A 57 -12.00 17.04 10.62
N HIS A 58 -10.69 16.96 10.86
CA HIS A 58 -9.99 17.79 11.84
C HIS A 58 -10.11 19.27 11.50
N GLY A 59 -9.88 19.64 10.24
CA GLY A 59 -10.02 21.01 9.75
C GLY A 59 -11.43 21.54 9.93
N LEU A 60 -12.46 20.75 9.63
CA LEU A 60 -13.86 21.15 9.85
C LEU A 60 -14.16 21.38 11.34
N ALA A 61 -13.61 20.55 12.23
CA ALA A 61 -13.81 20.67 13.67
C ALA A 61 -13.03 21.83 14.31
N HIS A 62 -11.97 22.33 13.66
CA HIS A 62 -11.06 23.35 14.20
C HIS A 62 -10.88 24.55 13.26
N GLU A 63 -11.94 24.92 12.53
CA GLU A 63 -11.98 26.14 11.70
C GLU A 63 -10.81 26.26 10.70
N GLY A 64 -10.42 25.14 10.08
CA GLY A 64 -9.33 25.04 9.12
C GLY A 64 -7.97 24.74 9.75
N ALA A 65 -7.85 24.66 11.08
CA ALA A 65 -6.59 24.33 11.73
C ALA A 65 -6.17 22.88 11.44
N LEU A 66 -4.89 22.72 11.08
CA LEU A 66 -4.24 21.44 10.88
C LEU A 66 -3.56 20.97 12.18
N PRO A 67 -3.51 19.66 12.45
CA PRO A 67 -2.77 19.14 13.60
C PRO A 67 -1.26 19.38 13.43
N GLY A 68 -0.47 19.27 14.50
CA GLY A 68 0.99 19.37 14.43
C GLY A 68 1.62 18.30 13.52
N PRO A 69 2.87 18.48 13.07
CA PRO A 69 3.55 17.45 12.28
C PRO A 69 3.80 16.19 13.10
N ALA A 70 3.89 15.05 12.44
CA ALA A 70 4.24 13.75 13.03
C ALA A 70 5.43 13.15 12.28
N PRO A 71 6.43 12.62 13.01
CA PRO A 71 7.53 11.93 12.37
C PRO A 71 7.04 10.65 11.68
N LEU A 72 7.88 10.14 10.79
CA LEU A 72 7.67 8.83 10.18
C LEU A 72 7.45 7.78 11.28
N THR A 73 6.35 7.04 11.19
CA THR A 73 5.89 6.08 12.18
C THR A 73 5.50 4.78 11.49
N PRO A 74 6.07 3.62 11.87
CA PRO A 74 7.27 3.50 12.70
C PRO A 74 8.46 4.26 12.10
N ALA A 75 9.40 4.70 12.95
CA ALA A 75 10.55 5.49 12.54
C ALA A 75 11.50 4.74 11.60
N GLN A 76 11.53 3.41 11.72
CA GLN A 76 12.24 2.55 10.80
C GLN A 76 11.26 1.96 9.80
N VAL A 77 11.49 2.24 8.52
CA VAL A 77 10.67 1.69 7.42
C VAL A 77 10.83 0.16 7.40
N PRO A 78 9.73 -0.62 7.40
CA PRO A 78 9.78 -2.05 7.19
C PRO A 78 10.48 -2.40 5.86
N ARG A 79 11.34 -3.43 5.87
CA ARG A 79 12.17 -3.80 4.71
C ARG A 79 11.99 -5.28 4.34
N GLY A 80 11.33 -5.55 3.22
CA GLY A 80 11.07 -6.89 2.70
C GLY A 80 10.23 -7.78 3.62
N VAL A 81 9.70 -7.24 4.72
CA VAL A 81 8.97 -7.98 5.76
C VAL A 81 7.79 -7.17 6.27
N LEU A 82 6.73 -7.89 6.65
CA LEU A 82 5.60 -7.29 7.35
C LEU A 82 5.91 -7.21 8.84
N VAL A 83 5.62 -6.07 9.45
CA VAL A 83 5.88 -5.78 10.86
C VAL A 83 4.56 -5.63 11.60
N ILE A 84 4.51 -6.13 12.84
CA ILE A 84 3.41 -5.85 13.78
C ILE A 84 3.95 -4.87 14.80
N GLU A 85 3.26 -3.76 15.00
CA GLU A 85 3.72 -2.72 15.91
C GLU A 85 3.51 -3.08 17.37
N ALA A 86 4.43 -2.57 18.20
CA ALA A 86 4.24 -2.58 19.64
C ALA A 86 3.07 -1.64 20.02
N PRO A 87 2.32 -1.94 21.09
CA PRO A 87 1.35 -1.01 21.64
C PRO A 87 2.00 0.35 21.92
N GLY A 88 1.37 1.42 21.44
CA GLY A 88 1.85 2.79 21.64
C GLY A 88 2.74 3.35 20.53
N THR A 89 3.08 2.58 19.48
CA THR A 89 3.78 3.15 18.30
C THR A 89 3.04 4.36 17.71
N TRP A 90 1.70 4.29 17.68
CA TRP A 90 0.82 5.32 17.10
C TRP A 90 0.31 6.35 18.13
N ASP A 91 0.95 6.46 19.31
CA ASP A 91 0.49 7.34 20.39
C ASP A 91 0.79 8.84 20.20
N HIS A 92 1.46 9.21 19.11
CA HIS A 92 1.82 10.59 18.80
C HIS A 92 0.57 11.49 18.80
N PRO A 93 0.62 12.73 19.34
CA PRO A 93 -0.54 13.61 19.43
C PRO A 93 -1.24 13.85 18.09
N THR A 94 -0.50 13.94 16.99
CA THR A 94 -1.06 14.08 15.64
C THR A 94 -1.86 12.86 15.22
N TRP A 95 -1.35 11.64 15.45
CA TRP A 95 -2.07 10.41 15.12
C TRP A 95 -3.35 10.28 15.92
N LYS A 96 -3.33 10.66 17.20
CA LYS A 96 -4.52 10.76 18.04
C LYS A 96 -5.51 11.81 17.55
N ALA A 97 -5.04 13.01 17.20
CA ALA A 97 -5.88 14.08 16.68
C ALA A 97 -6.56 13.71 15.36
N LEU A 98 -5.86 12.95 14.51
CA LEU A 98 -6.40 12.42 13.26
C LEU A 98 -7.17 11.10 13.45
N THR A 99 -7.21 10.54 14.66
CA THR A 99 -7.74 9.19 14.93
C THR A 99 -7.18 8.17 13.93
N PHE A 100 -5.89 8.30 13.63
CA PHE A 100 -5.22 7.52 12.60
C PHE A 100 -4.76 6.18 13.16
N GLU A 101 -5.27 5.11 12.55
CA GLU A 101 -4.76 3.76 12.69
C GLU A 101 -4.47 3.23 11.27
N PRO A 102 -3.21 2.86 10.96
CA PRO A 102 -2.84 2.45 9.61
C PRO A 102 -3.54 1.17 9.20
N LEU A 103 -3.66 0.20 10.11
CA LEU A 103 -4.40 -1.03 9.89
C LEU A 103 -5.18 -1.40 11.15
N PRO A 104 -6.48 -1.71 11.02
CA PRO A 104 -7.30 -2.10 12.17
C PRO A 104 -6.75 -3.38 12.82
N ASN A 105 -6.86 -3.46 14.14
CA ASN A 105 -6.50 -4.63 14.96
C ASN A 105 -5.01 -5.00 14.94
N ASN A 106 -4.12 -4.01 14.75
CA ASN A 106 -2.67 -4.23 14.75
C ASN A 106 -2.22 -5.26 13.68
N ALA A 107 -2.83 -5.20 12.49
CA ALA A 107 -2.46 -6.10 11.41
C ALA A 107 -1.02 -5.86 10.93
N PRO A 108 -0.34 -6.89 10.38
CA PRO A 108 1.00 -6.73 9.82
C PRO A 108 1.02 -5.72 8.67
N HIS A 109 2.02 -4.85 8.63
CA HIS A 109 2.11 -3.71 7.73
C HIS A 109 3.53 -3.58 7.14
N ALA A 110 3.66 -3.00 5.96
CA ALA A 110 4.92 -2.82 5.24
C ALA A 110 5.35 -1.35 5.11
N PHE A 111 4.50 -0.40 5.51
CA PHE A 111 4.72 1.03 5.30
C PHE A 111 4.76 1.82 6.58
N SER A 112 5.70 2.76 6.65
CA SER A 112 5.67 3.83 7.64
C SER A 112 4.92 5.05 7.10
N PHE A 113 4.18 5.73 7.96
CA PHE A 113 3.42 6.95 7.62
C PHE A 113 3.99 8.15 8.35
N GLY A 114 4.05 9.29 7.67
CA GLY A 114 4.44 10.58 8.24
C GLY A 114 3.48 11.69 7.84
N TYR A 115 3.52 12.78 8.59
CA TYR A 115 2.63 13.92 8.42
C TYR A 115 3.41 15.21 8.62
N ASP A 116 3.75 15.87 7.53
CA ASP A 116 4.40 17.17 7.56
C ASP A 116 3.37 18.29 7.46
N ARG A 117 3.68 19.43 8.07
CA ARG A 117 2.83 20.63 8.05
C ARG A 117 3.65 21.84 7.61
N PRO A 118 3.85 22.04 6.29
CA PRO A 118 4.32 23.31 5.77
C PRO A 118 3.29 24.41 6.05
N GLU A 119 3.68 25.67 5.86
CA GLU A 119 2.79 26.80 6.12
C GLU A 119 1.48 26.69 5.31
N GLY A 120 0.34 26.74 6.00
CA GLY A 120 -0.99 26.67 5.38
C GLY A 120 -1.34 25.34 4.69
N SER A 121 -0.53 24.30 4.82
CA SER A 121 -0.72 23.03 4.10
C SER A 121 -0.28 21.83 4.93
N PHE A 122 -0.57 20.63 4.44
CA PHE A 122 -0.02 19.39 4.96
C PHE A 122 0.44 18.48 3.82
N LEU A 123 1.40 17.64 4.14
CA LEU A 123 1.90 16.55 3.31
C LEU A 123 1.82 15.27 4.14
N ALA A 124 0.91 14.37 3.78
CA ALA A 124 0.89 13.03 4.34
C ALA A 124 1.63 12.11 3.38
N HIS A 125 2.56 11.32 3.91
CA HIS A 125 3.42 10.48 3.09
C HIS A 125 3.57 9.07 3.69
N ALA A 126 3.70 8.08 2.82
CA ALA A 126 3.92 6.68 3.19
C ALA A 126 5.17 6.14 2.50
N HIS A 127 5.96 5.36 3.24
CA HIS A 127 7.28 4.87 2.85
C HIS A 127 7.35 3.37 3.10
N GLY A 128 7.68 2.57 2.08
CA GLY A 128 7.85 1.12 2.21
C GLY A 128 8.98 0.60 1.32
N ASP A 129 9.79 -0.32 1.86
CA ASP A 129 10.82 -1.06 1.14
C ASP A 129 10.32 -2.51 0.99
N LEU A 130 9.70 -2.82 -0.16
CA LEU A 130 8.87 -4.02 -0.32
C LEU A 130 9.65 -5.29 -0.64
N ASP A 131 10.88 -5.17 -1.13
CA ASP A 131 11.79 -6.27 -1.47
C ASP A 131 13.05 -6.30 -0.58
N GLY A 132 13.29 -5.24 0.21
CA GLY A 132 14.36 -5.16 1.19
C GLY A 132 15.69 -4.68 0.62
N ASP A 133 15.70 -4.11 -0.59
CA ASP A 133 16.90 -3.67 -1.28
C ASP A 133 17.44 -2.30 -0.78
N GLY A 134 16.65 -1.60 0.06
CA GLY A 134 16.96 -0.28 0.61
C GLY A 134 16.39 0.90 -0.19
N ASN A 135 15.74 0.66 -1.32
CA ASN A 135 14.99 1.65 -2.07
C ASN A 135 13.54 1.69 -1.55
N THR A 136 13.05 2.90 -1.28
CA THR A 136 11.73 3.09 -0.68
C THR A 136 10.73 3.57 -1.71
N SER A 137 9.62 2.85 -1.87
CA SER A 137 8.43 3.35 -2.55
C SER A 137 7.77 4.42 -1.68
N THR A 138 7.58 5.60 -2.26
CA THR A 138 7.03 6.76 -1.56
C THR A 138 5.69 7.15 -2.17
N PHE A 139 4.68 7.30 -1.32
CA PHE A 139 3.35 7.78 -1.69
C PHE A 139 3.06 9.07 -0.94
N GLU A 140 2.47 10.05 -1.60
CA GLU A 140 2.20 11.35 -1.01
C GLU A 140 0.81 11.87 -1.41
N ILE A 141 0.12 12.46 -0.44
CA ILE A 141 -1.02 13.35 -0.67
C ILE A 141 -0.74 14.70 -0.04
N ARG A 142 -1.26 15.75 -0.68
CA ARG A 142 -1.15 17.13 -0.20
C ARG A 142 -2.54 17.68 0.07
N GLY A 143 -2.62 18.59 1.02
CA GLY A 143 -3.83 19.37 1.24
C GLY A 143 -3.50 20.75 1.77
N ARG A 144 -4.43 21.68 1.59
CA ARG A 144 -4.31 23.08 1.99
C ARG A 144 -5.40 23.45 2.99
N SER A 145 -5.03 24.25 3.96
CA SER A 145 -5.97 24.90 4.87
C SER A 145 -6.57 26.11 4.15
N GLU A 146 -7.90 26.16 4.10
CA GLU A 146 -8.66 27.25 3.48
C GLU A 146 -9.70 27.79 4.49
N PRO A 147 -10.21 29.03 4.29
CA PRO A 147 -11.29 29.54 5.12
C PRO A 147 -12.52 28.62 5.03
N GLY A 148 -12.83 27.92 6.13
CA GLY A 148 -13.96 26.97 6.21
C GLY A 148 -13.57 25.49 6.17
N GLY A 149 -12.29 25.14 6.08
CA GLY A 149 -11.85 23.75 6.25
C GLY A 149 -10.50 23.43 5.63
N VAL A 150 -10.28 22.15 5.38
CA VAL A 150 -9.08 21.64 4.71
C VAL A 150 -9.51 21.00 3.40
N VAL A 151 -8.82 21.34 2.31
CA VAL A 151 -9.08 20.82 0.96
C VAL A 151 -7.91 19.96 0.53
N ILE A 152 -8.20 18.75 0.05
CA ILE A 152 -7.19 17.83 -0.49
C ILE A 152 -6.86 18.26 -1.92
N GLU A 153 -5.56 18.36 -2.23
CA GLU A 153 -5.12 18.62 -3.59
C GLU A 153 -5.42 17.41 -4.48
N PRO A 154 -5.88 17.60 -5.72
CA PRO A 154 -6.20 16.48 -6.60
C PRO A 154 -4.98 15.61 -6.88
N GLY A 155 -5.14 14.30 -6.67
CA GLY A 155 -4.16 13.28 -7.03
C GLY A 155 -3.32 12.76 -5.86
N MET A 156 -2.60 11.68 -6.14
CA MET A 156 -1.59 11.10 -5.26
C MET A 156 -0.28 11.07 -6.04
N THR A 157 0.80 11.55 -5.44
CA THR A 157 2.13 11.45 -6.04
C THR A 157 2.74 10.13 -5.61
N VAL A 158 3.23 9.35 -6.56
CA VAL A 158 3.95 8.11 -6.32
C VAL A 158 5.37 8.28 -6.85
N LEU A 159 6.35 8.22 -5.97
CA LEU A 159 7.78 8.28 -6.31
C LEU A 159 8.36 6.88 -6.11
N SER A 160 8.94 6.33 -7.18
CA SER A 160 9.37 4.93 -7.29
C SER A 160 8.21 3.95 -7.09
N GLU A 161 7.41 3.74 -8.15
CA GLU A 161 6.49 2.60 -8.21
C GLU A 161 7.28 1.30 -8.11
N VAL A 162 6.81 0.44 -7.20
CA VAL A 162 7.32 -0.88 -6.79
C VAL A 162 7.99 -1.69 -7.92
N GLU A 163 9.24 -2.11 -7.69
CA GLU A 163 9.94 -3.18 -8.42
C GLU A 163 9.53 -4.58 -7.90
#